data_AF-A0A0D6LHY9-F1
#
_entry.id   AF-A0A0D6LHY9-F1
#
_cell.length_a   1.000
_cell.length_b   1.000
_cell.length_c   1.000
_cell.angle_alpha   90.00
_cell.angle_beta   90.00
_cell.angle_gamma   90.00
#
_symmetry.space_group_name_H-M   'P 1'
#
loop_
_entity.id
_entity.type
_entity.pdbx_description
1 polymer ?
#
loop_
_entity_poly.entity_id
_entity_poly.type
_entity_poly.pdbx_seq_one_letter_code
_entity_poly.pdbx_strand_id
1 'polypeptide(L)'
;MKLETCVYSGYKIYPGHGKRVVRPDGKGSYGQEHVQKKKVKKVATTLNRAVAGMSLEAILAKRNQTSDFRRQQREQAAKAAKEANKAARAAKAAMNKEKKPVPQKMKPPKPVKAAAPRVGGKR
;
A
#
# COMPACT_ATOMS: atom_id res chain seq x y z
N MET A 1 -19.37 43.35 -42.81
CA MET A 1 -18.47 42.77 -41.78
C MET A 1 -17.87 41.48 -42.33
N LYS A 2 -16.54 41.32 -42.34
CA LYS A 2 -15.84 40.22 -43.04
C LYS A 2 -15.57 39.05 -42.08
N LEU A 3 -15.73 37.82 -42.58
CA LEU A 3 -15.33 36.61 -41.86
C LEU A 3 -13.83 36.40 -42.01
N GLU A 4 -13.17 36.15 -40.89
CA GLU A 4 -11.72 35.94 -40.85
C GLU A 4 -11.45 34.50 -40.45
N THR A 5 -10.26 34.00 -40.76
CA THR A 5 -9.88 32.63 -40.40
C THR A 5 -8.79 32.65 -39.34
N CYS A 6 -8.93 31.80 -38.33
CA CYS A 6 -7.90 31.60 -37.32
C CYS A 6 -6.66 30.99 -38.00
N VAL A 7 -5.49 31.59 -37.82
CA VAL A 7 -4.24 31.09 -38.43
C VAL A 7 -3.82 29.74 -37.84
N TYR A 8 -4.16 29.49 -36.58
CA TYR A 8 -3.76 28.26 -35.88
C TYR A 8 -4.70 27.09 -36.16
N SER A 9 -6.02 27.32 -36.13
CA SER A 9 -7.03 26.26 -36.16
C SER A 9 -7.88 26.24 -37.43
N GLY A 10 -7.76 27.23 -38.32
CA GLY A 10 -8.53 27.33 -39.56
C GLY A 10 -10.03 27.64 -39.38
N TYR A 11 -10.52 27.73 -38.15
CA TYR A 11 -11.92 28.05 -37.87
C TYR A 11 -12.29 29.46 -38.33
N LYS A 12 -13.57 29.61 -38.73
CA LYS A 12 -14.17 30.90 -39.08
C LYS A 12 -14.36 31.73 -37.81
N ILE A 13 -13.83 32.95 -37.84
CA ILE A 13 -13.93 33.97 -36.83
C ILE A 13 -14.94 35.00 -37.33
N TYR A 14 -16.06 35.08 -36.61
CA TYR A 14 -17.10 36.06 -36.85
C TYR A 14 -16.70 37.39 -36.20
N PRO A 15 -17.20 38.53 -36.73
CA PRO A 15 -16.96 39.83 -36.11
C PRO A 15 -17.29 39.84 -34.62
N GLY A 16 -16.44 40.49 -33.82
CA GLY A 16 -16.57 40.53 -32.36
C GLY A 16 -16.08 39.27 -31.63
N HIS A 17 -15.55 38.27 -32.35
CA HIS A 17 -15.01 37.04 -31.75
C HIS A 17 -13.50 36.92 -31.96
N GLY A 18 -12.82 36.25 -31.04
CA GLY A 18 -11.36 36.02 -31.10
C GLY A 18 -10.53 37.25 -30.68
N LYS A 19 -9.21 37.13 -30.80
CA LYS A 19 -8.26 38.24 -30.57
C LYS A 19 -7.34 38.39 -31.79
N ARG A 20 -7.13 39.63 -32.23
CA ARG A 20 -6.12 39.93 -33.26
C ARG A 20 -4.78 40.14 -32.55
N VAL A 21 -3.81 39.29 -32.85
CA VAL A 21 -2.43 39.42 -32.37
C VAL A 21 -1.61 40.08 -33.48
N VAL A 22 -1.14 41.30 -33.23
CA VAL A 22 -0.22 41.99 -34.13
C VAL A 22 1.20 41.65 -33.70
N ARG A 23 1.97 41.06 -34.61
CA ARG A 23 3.37 40.74 -34.37
C ARG A 23 4.27 41.98 -34.61
N PRO A 24 5.49 42.04 -34.05
CA PRO A 24 6.38 43.20 -34.20
C PRO A 24 6.80 43.48 -35.64
N ASP A 25 6.73 42.49 -36.54
CA ASP A 25 6.91 42.63 -37.99
C ASP A 25 5.67 43.24 -38.70
N GLY A 26 4.69 43.75 -37.95
CA GLY A 26 3.49 44.41 -38.47
C GLY A 26 2.41 43.45 -39.01
N LYS A 27 2.68 42.14 -39.06
CA LYS A 27 1.73 41.15 -39.54
C LYS A 27 0.69 40.82 -38.46
N GLY A 28 -0.58 41.13 -38.75
CA GLY A 28 -1.72 40.78 -37.90
C GLY A 28 -2.19 39.35 -38.15
N SER A 29 -2.29 38.55 -37.10
CA SER A 29 -2.83 37.19 -37.14
C SER A 29 -4.05 37.08 -36.22
N TYR A 30 -5.11 36.40 -36.66
CA TYR A 30 -6.26 36.12 -35.81
C TYR A 30 -6.03 34.84 -35.04
N GLY A 31 -6.02 34.96 -33.71
CA GLY A 31 -5.87 33.86 -32.78
C GLY A 31 -7.16 33.70 -31.97
N GLN A 32 -7.71 32.49 -31.97
CA GLN A 32 -8.71 32.11 -30.99
C GLN A 32 -7.98 31.48 -29.79
N GLU A 33 -8.04 32.13 -28.63
CA GLU A 33 -7.34 31.67 -27.43
C GLU A 33 -8.12 30.52 -26.77
N HIS A 34 -8.05 29.33 -27.35
CA HIS A 34 -8.48 28.10 -26.69
C HIS A 34 -7.31 27.50 -25.94
N VAL A 35 -7.04 28.01 -24.73
CA VAL A 35 -6.16 27.30 -23.78
C VAL A 35 -6.94 26.10 -23.23
N GLN A 36 -7.08 25.06 -24.04
CA GLN A 36 -7.59 23.79 -23.57
C GLN A 36 -6.52 23.18 -22.65
N LYS A 37 -6.68 23.35 -21.33
CA LYS A 37 -5.93 22.60 -20.33
C LYS A 37 -6.10 21.11 -20.66
N LYS A 38 -5.04 20.46 -21.16
CA LYS A 38 -5.05 19.02 -21.43
C LYS A 38 -5.39 18.30 -20.12
N LYS A 39 -6.62 17.79 -20.02
CA LYS A 39 -7.03 16.98 -18.88
C LYS A 39 -6.20 15.70 -18.91
N VAL A 40 -5.29 15.55 -17.95
CA VAL A 40 -4.55 14.30 -17.76
C VAL A 40 -5.57 13.25 -17.30
N LYS A 41 -5.82 12.25 -18.14
CA LYS A 41 -6.68 11.13 -17.77
C LYS A 41 -5.94 10.32 -16.69
N LYS A 42 -6.54 10.20 -15.51
CA LYS A 42 -6.08 9.26 -14.48
C LYS A 42 -6.49 7.86 -14.93
N VAL A 43 -5.52 7.05 -15.34
CA VAL A 43 -5.76 5.66 -15.74
C VAL A 43 -6.00 4.86 -14.46
N ALA A 44 -7.22 4.35 -14.30
CA ALA A 44 -7.54 3.44 -13.21
C ALA A 44 -6.94 2.06 -13.52
N THR A 45 -5.97 1.63 -12.72
CA THR A 45 -5.38 0.28 -12.81
C THR A 45 -6.25 -0.71 -12.04
N THR A 46 -7.48 -0.94 -12.50
CA THR A 46 -8.35 -1.96 -11.90
C THR A 46 -7.93 -3.34 -12.41
N LEU A 47 -7.37 -4.16 -11.52
CA LEU A 47 -6.90 -5.50 -11.84
C LEU A 47 -8.04 -6.51 -11.70
N ASN A 48 -8.87 -6.64 -12.75
CA ASN A 48 -9.96 -7.61 -12.83
C ASN A 48 -9.47 -9.02 -13.28
N ARG A 49 -8.23 -9.39 -12.93
CA ARG A 49 -7.64 -10.65 -13.40
C ARG A 49 -7.89 -11.76 -12.38
N ALA A 50 -8.44 -12.88 -12.85
CA ALA A 50 -8.46 -14.12 -12.10
C ALA A 50 -7.02 -14.64 -11.91
N VAL A 51 -6.79 -15.32 -10.79
CA VAL A 51 -5.49 -15.91 -10.44
C VAL A 51 -5.59 -17.42 -10.63
N ALA A 52 -4.54 -18.07 -11.15
CA ALA A 52 -4.54 -19.52 -11.33
C ALA A 52 -4.89 -20.23 -10.00
N GLY A 53 -5.91 -21.09 -10.01
CA GLY A 53 -6.41 -21.79 -8.82
C GLY A 53 -7.53 -21.07 -8.05
N MET A 54 -7.92 -19.85 -8.41
CA MET A 54 -9.10 -19.17 -7.84
C MET A 54 -9.86 -18.35 -8.88
N SER A 55 -11.15 -18.63 -9.02
CA SER A 55 -12.03 -17.83 -9.87
C SER A 55 -12.20 -16.40 -9.31
N LEU A 56 -12.49 -15.44 -10.18
CA LEU A 56 -12.72 -14.04 -9.81
C LEU A 56 -13.88 -13.91 -8.80
N GLU A 57 -14.90 -14.75 -8.92
CA GLU A 57 -16.04 -14.82 -8.00
C GLU A 57 -15.61 -15.25 -6.60
N ALA A 58 -14.76 -16.28 -6.48
CA ALA A 58 -14.25 -16.73 -5.19
C ALA A 58 -13.39 -15.65 -4.49
N ILE A 59 -12.68 -14.83 -5.25
CA ILE A 59 -11.90 -13.71 -4.73
C ILE A 59 -12.82 -12.60 -4.22
N LEU A 60 -13.83 -12.21 -4.99
CA LEU A 60 -14.80 -11.19 -4.60
C LEU A 60 -15.59 -11.61 -3.36
N ALA A 61 -16.02 -12.88 -3.29
CA ALA A 61 -16.75 -13.42 -2.15
C ALA A 61 -15.92 -13.36 -0.85
N LYS A 62 -14.64 -13.76 -0.88
CA LYS A 62 -13.74 -13.67 0.29
C LYS A 62 -13.44 -12.22 0.67
N ARG A 63 -13.26 -11.34 -0.31
CA ARG A 63 -12.97 -9.91 -0.07
C ARG A 63 -14.14 -9.17 0.57
N ASN A 64 -15.37 -9.51 0.17
CA ASN A 64 -16.58 -8.85 0.61
C ASN A 64 -17.14 -9.39 1.95
N GLN A 65 -16.42 -10.28 2.63
CA GLN A 65 -16.81 -10.75 3.97
C GLN A 65 -16.84 -9.59 4.97
N THR A 66 -17.87 -9.56 5.82
CA THR A 66 -18.06 -8.50 6.82
C THR A 66 -16.92 -8.47 7.85
N SER A 67 -16.72 -7.32 8.49
CA SER A 67 -15.69 -7.15 9.53
C SER A 67 -15.88 -8.13 10.69
N ASP A 68 -17.12 -8.43 11.05
CA ASP A 68 -17.45 -9.30 12.17
C ASP A 68 -17.07 -10.76 11.88
N PHE A 69 -17.36 -11.24 10.67
CA PHE A 69 -16.96 -12.57 10.24
C PHE A 69 -15.42 -12.71 10.24
N ARG A 70 -14.71 -11.70 9.72
CA ARG A 70 -13.24 -11.66 9.75
C ARG A 70 -12.67 -11.57 11.17
N ARG A 71 -13.38 -10.93 12.09
CA ARG A 71 -12.96 -10.84 13.50
C ARG A 71 -13.15 -12.18 14.20
N GLN A 72 -14.29 -12.85 14.01
CA GLN A 72 -14.58 -14.17 14.57
C GLN A 72 -13.56 -15.21 14.11
N GLN A 73 -13.23 -15.26 12.82
CA GLN A 73 -12.19 -16.16 12.30
C GLN A 73 -10.82 -15.88 12.93
N ARG A 74 -10.43 -14.61 13.07
CA ARG A 74 -9.16 -14.24 13.72
C ARG A 74 -9.14 -14.64 15.19
N GLU A 75 -10.23 -14.42 15.92
CA GLU A 75 -10.34 -14.78 17.34
C GLU A 75 -10.33 -16.30 17.54
N GLN A 76 -11.01 -17.06 16.68
CA GLN A 76 -10.98 -18.52 16.69
C GLN A 76 -9.57 -19.07 16.39
N ALA A 77 -8.90 -18.54 15.36
CA ALA A 77 -7.53 -18.92 15.04
C ALA A 77 -6.57 -18.56 16.18
N ALA A 78 -6.74 -17.41 16.83
CA ALA A 78 -5.92 -17.02 17.97
C ALA A 78 -6.16 -17.92 19.19
N LYS A 79 -7.41 -18.36 19.44
CA LYS A 79 -7.73 -19.32 20.50
C LYS A 79 -7.10 -20.69 20.22
N ALA A 80 -7.29 -21.23 19.02
CA ALA A 80 -6.69 -22.50 18.60
C ALA A 80 -5.16 -22.46 18.67
N ALA A 81 -4.53 -21.36 18.24
CA ALA A 81 -3.08 -21.20 18.36
C ALA A 81 -2.60 -21.12 19.82
N LYS A 82 -3.35 -20.46 20.70
CA LYS A 82 -3.02 -20.41 22.14
C LYS A 82 -3.15 -21.79 22.79
N GLU A 83 -4.18 -22.54 22.45
CA GLU A 83 -4.40 -23.91 22.94
C GLU A 83 -3.32 -24.87 22.42
N ALA A 84 -2.99 -24.80 21.13
CA ALA A 84 -1.89 -25.57 20.54
C ALA A 84 -0.54 -25.26 21.22
N ASN A 85 -0.27 -23.98 21.52
CA ASN A 85 0.94 -23.58 22.26
C ASN A 85 0.93 -24.06 23.71
N LYS A 86 -0.22 -24.03 24.39
CA LYS A 86 -0.36 -24.55 25.76
C LYS A 86 -0.17 -26.07 25.79
N ALA A 87 -0.74 -26.80 24.84
CA ALA A 87 -0.54 -28.23 24.67
C ALA A 87 0.93 -28.56 24.35
N ALA A 88 1.56 -27.83 23.44
CA ALA A 88 2.98 -28.02 23.11
C ALA A 88 3.90 -27.71 24.31
N ARG A 89 3.57 -26.71 25.13
CA ARG A 89 4.29 -26.41 26.38
C ARG A 89 4.07 -27.48 27.44
N ALA A 90 2.85 -28.00 27.58
CA ALA A 90 2.54 -29.10 28.50
C ALA A 90 3.26 -30.40 28.09
N ALA A 91 3.28 -30.72 26.79
CA ALA A 91 4.05 -31.85 26.25
C ALA A 91 5.55 -31.68 26.51
N LYS A 92 6.12 -30.49 26.24
CA LYS A 92 7.53 -30.19 26.55
C LYS A 92 7.83 -30.25 28.06
N ALA A 93 6.90 -29.85 28.92
CA ALA A 93 7.06 -29.91 30.37
C ALA A 93 6.96 -31.35 30.91
N ALA A 94 6.10 -32.19 30.33
CA ALA A 94 6.02 -33.62 30.65
C ALA A 94 7.33 -34.34 30.28
N MET A 95 7.85 -34.07 29.08
CA MET A 95 9.14 -34.63 28.63
C MET A 95 10.36 -34.15 29.45
N ASN A 96 10.26 -33.02 30.16
CA ASN A 96 11.33 -32.50 31.02
C ASN A 96 11.21 -32.99 32.48
N LYS A 97 10.01 -33.39 32.93
CA LYS A 97 9.80 -34.01 34.25
C LYS A 97 10.29 -35.46 34.32
N GLU A 98 10.35 -36.15 33.19
CA GLU A 98 11.03 -37.45 33.07
C GLU A 98 12.57 -37.33 33.05
N LYS A 99 13.11 -36.10 33.01
CA LYS A 99 14.54 -35.83 33.03
C LYS A 99 14.91 -34.89 34.18
N LYS A 100 14.89 -35.36 35.45
CA LYS A 100 15.84 -34.93 36.51
C LYS A 100 15.65 -35.72 37.83
N PRO A 101 16.69 -35.91 38.69
CA PRO A 101 18.10 -35.54 38.52
C PRO A 101 19.11 -36.69 38.83
N VAL A 102 20.20 -36.77 38.08
CA VAL A 102 21.44 -37.38 38.57
C VAL A 102 22.16 -36.32 39.41
N PRO A 103 22.63 -36.61 40.65
CA PRO A 103 23.24 -35.61 41.51
C PRO A 103 24.60 -35.15 40.96
N GLN A 104 24.66 -33.92 40.45
CA GLN A 104 25.91 -33.28 40.06
C GLN A 104 26.63 -32.76 41.31
N LYS A 105 27.77 -33.38 41.61
CA LYS A 105 28.78 -32.93 42.58
C LYS A 105 29.11 -31.45 42.38
N MET A 106 29.09 -30.71 43.48
CA MET A 106 29.51 -29.32 43.60
C MET A 106 30.94 -29.12 43.09
N LYS A 107 31.15 -28.15 42.20
CA LYS A 107 32.46 -27.55 41.92
C LYS A 107 32.46 -26.10 42.43
N PRO A 108 33.57 -25.63 43.03
CA PRO A 108 33.66 -24.37 43.78
C PRO A 108 33.62 -23.11 42.90
N PRO A 109 33.36 -21.91 43.47
CA PRO A 109 32.90 -20.75 42.71
C PRO A 109 34.00 -19.72 42.34
N LYS A 110 33.65 -18.86 41.34
CA LYS A 110 34.19 -17.53 40.94
C LYS A 110 35.43 -17.52 40.01
N PRO A 111 35.58 -16.57 39.05
CA PRO A 111 35.28 -15.14 39.21
C PRO A 111 34.30 -14.50 38.20
N VAL A 112 33.62 -13.49 38.73
CA VAL A 112 32.68 -12.58 38.07
C VAL A 112 33.42 -11.75 37.01
N LYS A 113 33.01 -11.85 35.74
CA LYS A 113 33.39 -10.87 34.72
C LYS A 113 32.46 -9.66 34.86
N ALA A 114 33.07 -8.50 35.08
CA ALA A 114 32.42 -7.22 35.27
C ALA A 114 31.43 -6.90 34.13
N ALA A 115 30.30 -6.31 34.52
CA ALA A 115 29.31 -5.78 33.60
C ALA A 115 29.90 -4.64 32.76
N ALA A 116 29.80 -4.74 31.44
CA ALA A 116 30.05 -3.61 30.57
C ALA A 116 29.02 -2.49 30.85
N PRO A 117 29.43 -1.21 30.94
CA PRO A 117 28.50 -0.12 31.16
C PRO A 117 27.56 0.02 29.95
N ARG A 118 26.24 -0.07 30.20
CA ARG A 118 25.21 0.24 29.22
C ARG A 118 25.20 1.75 29.00
N VAL A 119 25.92 2.19 27.96
CA VAL A 119 25.81 3.57 27.47
C VAL A 119 24.42 3.74 26.88
N GLY A 120 23.64 4.60 27.53
CA GLY A 120 22.33 5.03 27.05
C GLY A 120 22.45 5.74 25.71
N GLY A 121 22.04 5.05 24.65
CA GLY A 121 21.76 5.65 23.35
C GLY A 121 20.36 6.24 23.35
N LYS A 122 20.22 7.46 23.88
CA LYS A 122 19.20 8.38 23.39
C LYS A 122 19.68 8.87 22.03
N ARG A 123 19.08 8.33 20.97
CA ARG A 123 18.83 8.98 19.68
C ARG A 123 17.95 8.07 18.83
#